data_AF-A0A923P323-F1
#
_entry.id   AF-A0A923P323-F1
#
_cell.length_a   1.000
_cell.length_b   1.000
_cell.length_c   1.000
_cell.angle_alpha   90.00
_cell.angle_beta   90.00
_cell.angle_gamma   90.00
#
_symmetry.space_group_name_H-M   'P 1'
#
loop_
_entity.id
_entity.type
_entity.pdbx_description
1 polymer ?
#
loop_
_entity_poly.entity_id
_entity_poly.type
_entity_poly.pdbx_seq_one_letter_code
_entity_poly.pdbx_strand_id
1 'polypeptide(L)'
;AWIGLLKDQGPLNNLLLWLGLIDQPLHILYTNTAVYIGIVYSYLPFMVLPLTATLLRHDHSLLEAAFDLGCKPLRAFWRVTFPLSLPGVIAGSLLVFIPAVGEFVIPDLLGGPDSLMIGRVLWTEFFQSRDWPLASAVAMAILLLIVIPTLLFEHLQSRRGTQEARR
;
A
#
# COMPACT_ATOMS: atom_id res chain seq x y z
N ALA A 1 13.96 -0.13 -12.76
CA ALA A 1 13.07 0.26 -13.87
C ALA A 1 12.52 1.67 -13.69
N TRP A 2 11.86 2.00 -12.58
CA TRP A 2 11.23 3.33 -12.35
C TRP A 2 12.17 4.53 -12.48
N ILE A 3 13.40 4.45 -11.95
CA ILE A 3 14.40 5.53 -12.10
C ILE A 3 14.62 5.89 -13.58
N GLY A 4 14.79 4.87 -14.44
CA GLY A 4 15.03 5.09 -15.87
C GLY A 4 13.80 5.64 -16.60
N LEU A 5 12.59 5.26 -16.16
CA LEU A 5 11.33 5.69 -16.76
C LEU A 5 10.97 7.13 -16.39
N LEU A 6 11.15 7.50 -15.12
CA LEU A 6 10.70 8.77 -14.53
C LEU A 6 11.74 9.90 -14.58
N LYS A 7 12.97 9.61 -15.03
CA LYS A 7 14.01 10.64 -15.22
C LYS A 7 13.55 11.67 -16.26
N ASP A 8 14.07 12.90 -16.15
CA ASP A 8 13.74 13.98 -17.09
C ASP A 8 13.93 13.60 -18.57
N GLN A 9 14.99 12.83 -18.85
CA GLN A 9 15.33 12.32 -20.20
C GLN A 9 14.79 10.91 -20.46
N GLY A 10 13.87 10.44 -19.62
CA GLY A 10 13.29 9.10 -19.68
C GLY A 10 12.29 8.93 -20.83
N PRO A 11 11.95 7.67 -21.16
CA PRO A 11 11.01 7.37 -22.24
C PRO A 11 9.61 7.97 -22.01
N LEU A 12 9.19 8.18 -20.76
CA LEU A 12 7.90 8.82 -20.45
C LEU A 12 7.86 10.27 -20.94
N ASN A 13 8.83 11.09 -20.54
CA ASN A 13 8.90 12.48 -20.98
C ASN A 13 9.13 12.58 -22.49
N ASN A 14 9.99 11.73 -23.06
CA ASN A 14 10.23 11.73 -24.50
C ASN A 14 8.96 11.43 -25.31
N LEU A 15 8.13 10.48 -24.84
CA LEU A 15 6.87 10.15 -25.48
C LEU A 15 5.83 11.27 -25.33
N LEU A 16 5.74 11.91 -24.16
CA LEU A 16 4.82 13.02 -23.92
C LEU A 16 5.19 14.27 -24.74
N LEU A 17 6.49 14.58 -24.86
CA LEU A 17 7.00 15.65 -25.71
C LEU A 17 6.75 15.34 -27.19
N TRP A 18 6.98 14.09 -27.62
CA TRP A 18 6.73 13.68 -29.00
C TRP A 18 5.24 13.75 -29.39
N LEU A 19 4.33 13.45 -28.46
CA LEU A 19 2.89 13.60 -28.64
C LEU A 19 2.42 15.07 -28.59
N GLY A 20 3.29 16.01 -28.23
CA GLY A 20 2.92 17.43 -28.06
C GLY A 20 1.99 17.68 -26.88
N LEU A 21 1.96 16.78 -25.88
CA LEU A 21 1.12 16.91 -24.68
C LEU A 21 1.74 17.81 -23.62
N ILE A 22 3.07 18.00 -23.66
CA ILE A 22 3.85 18.85 -22.76
C ILE A 22 4.90 19.62 -23.57
N ASP A 23 5.25 20.83 -23.13
CA ASP A 23 6.29 21.66 -23.76
C ASP A 23 7.68 21.50 -23.11
N GLN A 24 7.71 21.02 -21.85
CA GLN A 24 8.92 20.82 -21.07
C GLN A 24 8.87 19.49 -20.28
N PRO A 25 10.01 18.84 -20.00
CA PRO A 25 10.04 17.57 -19.27
C PRO A 25 9.38 17.68 -17.89
N LEU A 26 8.59 16.68 -17.51
CA LEU A 26 8.03 16.61 -16.16
C LEU A 26 9.12 16.14 -15.19
N HIS A 27 9.37 16.95 -14.16
CA HIS A 27 10.27 16.59 -13.05
C HIS A 27 9.54 15.71 -12.04
N ILE A 28 9.49 14.40 -12.31
CA ILE A 28 8.82 13.42 -11.44
C ILE A 28 9.81 12.70 -10.54
N LEU A 29 10.99 12.34 -11.05
CA LEU A 29 12.03 11.70 -10.25
C LEU A 29 12.48 12.61 -9.09
N TYR A 30 12.78 12.02 -7.93
CA TYR A 30 13.12 12.74 -6.70
C TYR A 30 11.97 13.59 -6.14
N THR A 31 10.73 13.15 -6.35
CA THR A 31 9.54 13.76 -5.75
C THR A 31 8.71 12.72 -5.00
N ASN A 32 7.81 13.18 -4.12
CA ASN A 32 6.85 12.30 -3.45
C ASN A 32 5.94 11.55 -4.45
N THR A 33 5.69 12.13 -5.63
CA THR A 33 4.91 11.47 -6.68
C THR A 33 5.61 10.23 -7.21
N ALA A 34 6.93 10.28 -7.45
CA ALA A 34 7.69 9.09 -7.86
C ALA A 34 7.67 8.00 -6.77
N VAL A 35 7.72 8.41 -5.50
CA VAL A 35 7.62 7.48 -4.36
C VAL A 35 6.25 6.81 -4.32
N TYR A 36 5.15 7.56 -4.47
CA TYR A 36 3.81 6.98 -4.51
C TYR A 36 3.64 6.00 -5.68
N ILE A 37 4.13 6.34 -6.87
CA ILE A 37 4.11 5.42 -8.02
C ILE A 37 4.88 4.14 -7.70
N GLY A 38 6.08 4.27 -7.13
CA GLY A 38 6.92 3.14 -6.74
C GLY A 38 6.26 2.23 -5.71
N ILE A 39 5.66 2.80 -4.66
CA ILE A 39 4.96 2.06 -3.59
C ILE A 39 3.73 1.37 -4.16
N VAL A 40 2.84 2.10 -4.86
CA VAL A 40 1.61 1.53 -5.42
C VAL A 40 1.94 0.36 -6.34
N TYR A 41 2.91 0.53 -7.26
CA TYR A 41 3.29 -0.54 -8.18
C TYR A 41 3.91 -1.75 -7.46
N SER A 42 4.83 -1.51 -6.52
CA SER A 42 5.53 -2.59 -5.82
C SER A 42 4.61 -3.42 -4.93
N TYR A 43 3.59 -2.79 -4.35
CA TYR A 43 2.69 -3.43 -3.40
C TYR A 43 1.33 -3.86 -3.99
N LEU A 44 1.04 -3.51 -5.25
CA LEU A 44 -0.19 -3.92 -5.93
C LEU A 44 -0.42 -5.44 -5.90
N PRO A 45 0.59 -6.31 -6.12
CA PRO A 45 0.37 -7.75 -6.07
C PRO A 45 -0.14 -8.22 -4.70
N PHE A 46 0.37 -7.64 -3.60
CA PHE A 46 -0.05 -7.98 -2.25
C PHE A 46 -1.48 -7.53 -1.94
N MET A 47 -1.97 -6.45 -2.57
CA MET A 47 -3.38 -6.05 -2.48
C MET A 47 -4.29 -7.02 -3.26
N VAL A 48 -3.85 -7.42 -4.45
CA VAL A 48 -4.65 -8.23 -5.39
C VAL A 48 -4.89 -9.64 -4.86
N LEU A 49 -3.91 -10.25 -4.19
CA LEU A 49 -4.02 -11.63 -3.68
C LEU A 49 -5.25 -11.86 -2.75
N PRO A 50 -5.39 -11.15 -1.61
CA PRO A 50 -6.54 -11.32 -0.71
C PRO A 50 -7.86 -10.83 -1.32
N LEU A 51 -7.80 -9.80 -2.17
CA LEU A 51 -8.98 -9.31 -2.89
C LEU A 51 -9.53 -10.38 -3.85
N THR A 52 -8.64 -11.04 -4.60
CA THR A 52 -9.01 -12.15 -5.51
C THR A 52 -9.51 -13.36 -4.73
N ALA A 53 -8.83 -13.72 -3.63
CA ALA A 53 -9.27 -14.83 -2.76
C ALA A 53 -10.66 -14.59 -2.15
N THR A 54 -11.02 -13.32 -1.89
CA THR A 54 -12.35 -12.95 -1.42
C THR A 54 -13.36 -13.06 -2.56
N LEU A 55 -13.11 -12.40 -3.70
CA LEU A 55 -14.02 -12.39 -4.86
C LEU A 55 -14.34 -13.79 -5.39
N LEU A 56 -13.36 -14.70 -5.45
CA LEU A 56 -13.56 -16.09 -5.91
C LEU A 56 -14.50 -16.91 -5.01
N ARG A 57 -14.74 -16.46 -3.78
CA ARG A 57 -15.64 -17.13 -2.83
C ARG A 57 -17.08 -16.61 -2.90
N HIS A 58 -17.32 -15.49 -3.60
CA HIS A 58 -18.67 -14.94 -3.76
C HIS A 58 -19.44 -15.70 -4.82
N ASP A 59 -20.72 -15.94 -4.54
CA ASP A 59 -21.64 -16.56 -5.48
C ASP A 59 -21.95 -15.60 -6.64
N HIS A 60 -21.73 -16.07 -7.86
CA HIS A 60 -22.03 -15.33 -9.09
C HIS A 60 -23.54 -15.11 -9.29
N SER A 61 -24.41 -15.89 -8.64
CA SER A 61 -25.87 -15.73 -8.70
C SER A 61 -26.34 -14.34 -8.27
N LEU A 62 -25.62 -13.68 -7.35
CA LEU A 62 -25.93 -12.31 -6.90
C LEU A 62 -25.71 -11.28 -8.02
N LEU A 63 -24.72 -11.52 -8.87
CA LEU A 63 -24.43 -10.66 -10.01
C LEU A 63 -25.42 -10.89 -11.16
N GLU A 64 -25.76 -12.15 -11.42
CA GLU A 64 -26.78 -12.55 -12.39
C GLU A 64 -28.15 -11.95 -12.02
N ALA A 65 -28.59 -12.10 -10.77
CA ALA A 65 -29.84 -11.51 -10.29
C ALA A 65 -29.85 -9.98 -10.41
N ALA A 66 -28.70 -9.30 -10.22
CA ALA A 66 -28.60 -7.88 -10.44
C ALA A 66 -28.80 -7.52 -11.92
N PHE A 67 -28.25 -8.30 -12.85
CA PHE A 67 -28.46 -8.11 -14.28
C PHE A 67 -29.90 -8.40 -14.70
N ASP A 68 -30.52 -9.44 -14.15
CA ASP A 68 -31.93 -9.78 -14.41
C ASP A 68 -32.90 -8.67 -13.97
N LEU A 69 -32.58 -7.97 -12.88
CA LEU A 69 -33.31 -6.79 -12.40
C LEU A 69 -33.02 -5.51 -13.22
N GLY A 70 -32.31 -5.62 -14.34
CA GLY A 70 -31.99 -4.51 -15.25
C GLY A 70 -30.87 -3.60 -14.74
N CYS A 71 -30.04 -4.05 -13.80
CA CYS A 71 -28.94 -3.25 -13.28
C CYS A 71 -27.80 -3.16 -14.30
N LYS A 72 -27.37 -1.94 -14.65
CA LYS A 72 -26.22 -1.73 -15.55
C LYS A 72 -24.92 -2.23 -14.88
N PRO A 73 -23.91 -2.71 -15.64
CA PRO A 73 -22.64 -3.23 -15.10
C PRO A 73 -21.96 -2.34 -14.06
N LEU A 74 -21.88 -1.03 -14.32
CA LEU A 74 -21.30 -0.08 -13.37
C LEU A 74 -22.07 -0.04 -12.04
N ARG A 75 -23.40 -0.09 -12.10
CA ARG A 75 -24.27 -0.07 -10.91
C ARG A 75 -24.22 -1.41 -10.17
N ALA A 76 -24.13 -2.53 -10.89
CA ALA A 76 -23.95 -3.86 -10.32
C ALA A 76 -22.61 -3.95 -9.56
N PHE A 77 -21.53 -3.40 -10.11
CA PHE A 77 -20.23 -3.31 -9.43
C PHE A 77 -20.35 -2.59 -8.09
N TRP A 78 -20.87 -1.36 -8.06
CA TRP A 78 -20.95 -0.57 -6.82
C TRP A 78 -21.95 -1.12 -5.79
N ARG A 79 -23.02 -1.79 -6.24
CA ARG A 79 -24.07 -2.32 -5.34
C ARG A 79 -23.83 -3.75 -4.87
N VAL A 80 -23.10 -4.55 -5.65
CA VAL A 80 -22.90 -5.98 -5.38
C VAL A 80 -21.43 -6.27 -5.19
N THR A 81 -20.61 -6.14 -6.24
CA THR A 81 -19.20 -6.55 -6.19
C THR A 81 -18.37 -5.78 -5.17
N PHE A 82 -18.49 -4.44 -5.13
CA PHE A 82 -17.72 -3.57 -4.24
C PHE A 82 -17.99 -3.86 -2.75
N PRO A 83 -19.24 -3.82 -2.24
CA PRO A 83 -19.50 -4.11 -0.83
C PRO A 83 -19.13 -5.53 -0.44
N LEU A 84 -19.32 -6.50 -1.34
CA LEU A 84 -18.90 -7.88 -1.14
C LEU A 84 -17.37 -8.03 -1.08
N SER A 85 -16.63 -7.23 -1.84
CA SER A 85 -15.16 -7.24 -1.83
C SER A 85 -14.52 -6.58 -0.60
N LEU A 86 -15.28 -5.83 0.21
CA LEU A 86 -14.75 -5.06 1.35
C LEU A 86 -13.90 -5.87 2.34
N PRO A 87 -14.27 -7.10 2.75
CA PRO A 87 -13.43 -7.92 3.62
C PRO A 87 -12.05 -8.19 2.99
N GLY A 88 -12.00 -8.41 1.67
CA GLY A 88 -10.78 -8.60 0.91
C GLY A 88 -9.95 -7.32 0.78
N VAL A 89 -10.60 -6.17 0.59
CA VAL A 89 -9.96 -4.85 0.59
C VAL A 89 -9.32 -4.56 1.95
N ILE A 90 -9.99 -4.86 3.05
CA ILE A 90 -9.45 -4.68 4.41
C ILE A 90 -8.25 -5.60 4.63
N ALA A 91 -8.39 -6.90 4.32
CA ALA A 91 -7.30 -7.85 4.44
C ALA A 91 -6.08 -7.47 3.59
N GLY A 92 -6.29 -7.05 2.34
CA GLY A 92 -5.24 -6.57 1.44
C GLY A 92 -4.58 -5.28 1.91
N SER A 93 -5.36 -4.33 2.41
CA SER A 93 -4.82 -3.08 2.96
C SER A 93 -3.92 -3.35 4.16
N LEU A 94 -4.32 -4.26 5.06
CA LEU A 94 -3.48 -4.68 6.19
C LEU A 94 -2.19 -5.37 5.72
N LEU A 95 -2.29 -6.25 4.71
CA LEU A 95 -1.14 -6.97 4.15
C LEU A 95 -0.13 -6.03 3.47
N VAL A 96 -0.60 -4.98 2.81
CA VAL A 96 0.25 -3.94 2.19
C VAL A 96 0.82 -2.98 3.24
N PHE A 97 0.07 -2.64 4.28
CA PHE A 97 0.48 -1.67 5.29
C PHE A 97 1.76 -2.09 6.02
N ILE A 98 1.89 -3.37 6.38
CA ILE A 98 3.02 -3.90 7.13
C ILE A 98 4.37 -3.59 6.45
N PRO A 99 4.62 -4.00 5.20
CA PRO A 99 5.88 -3.68 4.53
C PRO A 99 5.98 -2.20 4.11
N ALA A 100 4.86 -1.54 3.77
CA ALA A 100 4.89 -0.15 3.32
C ALA A 100 5.37 0.84 4.40
N VAL A 101 5.08 0.58 5.69
CA VAL A 101 5.55 1.43 6.79
C VAL A 101 7.07 1.35 6.98
N GLY A 102 7.64 0.16 6.79
CA GLY A 102 9.08 -0.10 6.90
C GLY A 102 9.87 0.22 5.62
N GLU A 103 9.20 0.66 4.55
CA GLU A 103 9.83 0.89 3.27
C GLU A 103 10.85 2.02 3.35
N PHE A 104 12.08 1.73 2.91
CA PHE A 104 13.17 2.70 2.85
C PHE A 104 13.84 2.74 1.48
N VAL A 105 13.78 1.65 0.70
CA VAL A 105 14.48 1.52 -0.58
C VAL A 105 13.80 2.40 -1.63
N ILE A 106 12.47 2.33 -1.72
CA ILE A 106 11.71 3.16 -2.68
C ILE A 106 11.89 4.67 -2.43
N PRO A 107 11.68 5.20 -1.21
CA PRO A 107 11.87 6.63 -0.95
C PRO A 107 13.32 7.06 -1.05
N ASP A 108 14.30 6.20 -0.76
CA ASP A 108 15.72 6.52 -0.94
C ASP A 108 16.11 6.62 -2.43
N LEU A 109 15.58 5.73 -3.27
CA LEU A 109 15.89 5.68 -4.70
C LEU A 109 15.08 6.66 -5.56
N LEU A 110 13.81 6.87 -5.22
CA LEU A 110 12.86 7.65 -6.03
C LEU A 110 12.47 8.99 -5.40
N GLY A 111 12.66 9.15 -4.08
CA GLY A 111 12.24 10.33 -3.34
C GLY A 111 13.28 11.44 -3.29
N GLY A 112 12.80 12.66 -3.16
CA GLY A 112 13.65 13.84 -2.93
C GLY A 112 14.09 13.95 -1.47
N PRO A 113 14.86 14.99 -1.12
CA PRO A 113 15.30 15.25 0.26
C PRO A 113 14.12 15.36 1.24
N ASP A 114 12.98 15.88 0.77
CA ASP A 114 11.78 16.10 1.58
C ASP A 114 10.90 14.85 1.73
N SER A 115 11.28 13.72 1.11
CA SER A 115 10.51 12.47 1.20
C SER A 115 10.83 11.73 2.49
N LEU A 116 10.18 12.16 3.58
CA LEU A 116 10.32 11.60 4.91
C LEU A 116 9.40 10.38 5.07
N MET A 117 10.00 9.19 4.98
CA MET A 117 9.37 7.92 5.37
C MET A 117 10.14 7.34 6.56
N ILE A 118 9.41 6.72 7.49
CA ILE A 118 9.97 6.21 8.75
C ILE A 118 11.16 5.27 8.50
N GLY A 119 11.03 4.34 7.55
CA GLY A 119 12.13 3.44 7.17
C GLY A 119 13.38 4.18 6.68
N ARG A 120 13.20 5.22 5.85
CA ARG A 120 14.30 6.05 5.35
C ARG A 120 14.96 6.88 6.43
N VAL A 121 14.18 7.43 7.37
CA VAL A 121 14.72 8.19 8.51
C VAL A 121 15.60 7.29 9.36
N LEU A 122 15.13 6.10 9.73
CA LEU A 122 15.93 5.12 10.46
C LEU A 122 17.25 4.79 9.74
N TRP A 123 17.16 4.50 8.44
CA TRP A 123 18.34 4.22 7.62
C TRP A 123 19.34 5.39 7.64
N THR A 124 18.84 6.61 7.47
CA THR A 124 19.65 7.84 7.47
C THR A 124 20.35 8.03 8.82
N GLU A 125 19.63 7.90 9.93
CA GLU A 125 20.23 8.09 11.26
C GLU A 125 21.25 7.01 11.62
N PHE A 126 21.00 5.75 11.26
CA PHE A 126 21.96 4.65 11.49
C PHE A 126 23.24 4.80 10.66
N PHE A 127 23.11 5.04 9.35
CA PHE A 127 24.22 4.86 8.42
C PHE A 127 24.82 6.17 7.91
N GLN A 128 24.04 7.24 7.76
CA GLN A 128 24.53 8.54 7.29
C GLN A 128 24.94 9.42 8.47
N SER A 129 24.02 9.70 9.40
CA SER A 129 24.31 10.51 10.59
C SER A 129 25.21 9.78 11.60
N ARG A 130 25.21 8.44 11.57
CA ARG A 130 25.87 7.58 12.57
C ARG A 130 25.43 7.91 14.01
N ASP A 131 24.18 8.32 14.18
CA ASP A 131 23.57 8.54 15.48
C ASP A 131 22.85 7.25 15.92
N TRP A 132 23.65 6.25 16.29
CA TRP A 132 23.16 4.94 16.73
C TRP A 132 22.22 5.05 17.95
N PRO A 133 22.47 5.94 18.94
CA PRO A 133 21.52 6.16 20.03
C PRO A 133 20.15 6.64 19.56
N LEU A 134 20.08 7.68 18.73
CA LEU A 134 18.81 8.20 18.21
C LEU A 134 18.08 7.16 17.36
N ALA A 135 18.81 6.53 16.43
CA ALA A 135 18.24 5.52 15.54
C ALA A 135 17.70 4.32 16.32
N SER A 136 18.40 3.87 17.37
CA SER A 136 17.93 2.79 18.26
C SER A 136 16.70 3.19 19.05
N ALA A 137 16.62 4.43 19.53
CA ALA A 137 15.44 4.93 20.25
C ALA A 137 14.20 4.96 19.35
N VAL A 138 14.33 5.46 18.12
CA VAL A 138 13.24 5.50 17.13
C VAL A 138 12.83 4.09 16.73
N ALA A 139 13.78 3.19 16.49
CA ALA A 139 13.48 1.80 16.15
C ALA A 139 12.72 1.08 17.28
N MET A 140 13.13 1.29 18.54
CA MET A 140 12.45 0.72 19.70
C MET A 140 11.04 1.29 19.87
N ALA A 141 10.85 2.60 19.66
CA ALA A 141 9.54 3.23 19.72
C ALA A 141 8.56 2.65 18.67
N ILE A 142 9.03 2.44 17.44
CA ILE A 142 8.24 1.83 16.36
C ILE A 142 7.91 0.37 16.69
N LEU A 143 8.88 -0.39 17.20
CA LEU A 143 8.67 -1.77 17.61
C LEU A 143 7.59 -1.86 18.68
N LEU A 144 7.66 -1.03 19.73
CA LEU A 144 6.64 -1.01 20.78
C LEU A 144 5.27 -0.58 20.24
N LEU A 145 5.23 0.40 19.34
CA LEU A 145 3.99 0.87 18.70
C LEU A 145 3.32 -0.21 17.86
N ILE A 146 4.08 -1.12 17.25
CA ILE A 146 3.53 -2.23 16.46
C ILE A 146 3.17 -3.41 17.37
N VAL A 147 4.08 -3.83 18.26
CA VAL A 147 3.97 -5.04 19.08
C VAL A 147 2.93 -4.92 20.19
N ILE A 148 2.86 -3.79 20.90
CA ILE A 148 1.93 -3.63 22.03
C ILE A 148 0.47 -3.78 21.57
N PRO A 149 0.00 -3.09 20.49
CA PRO A 149 -1.36 -3.27 20.00
C PRO A 149 -1.63 -4.69 19.48
N THR A 150 -0.67 -5.35 18.82
CA THR A 150 -0.85 -6.73 18.35
C THR A 150 -1.02 -7.70 19.52
N LEU A 151 -0.13 -7.65 20.51
CA LEU A 151 -0.23 -8.50 21.71
C LEU A 151 -1.51 -8.22 22.50
N LEU A 152 -1.91 -6.95 22.63
CA LEU A 152 -3.16 -6.60 23.30
C LEU A 152 -4.38 -7.15 22.53
N PHE A 153 -4.38 -7.02 21.21
CA PHE A 153 -5.46 -7.52 20.35
C PHE A 153 -5.59 -9.05 20.45
N GLU A 154 -4.48 -9.78 20.42
CA GLU A 154 -4.45 -11.24 20.63
C GLU A 154 -4.89 -11.63 22.05
N HIS A 155 -4.44 -10.89 23.07
CA HIS A 155 -4.85 -11.14 24.47
C HIS A 155 -6.35 -10.92 24.69
N LEU A 156 -6.93 -9.90 24.06
CA LEU A 156 -8.36 -9.62 24.15
C LEU A 156 -9.20 -10.64 23.37
N GLN A 157 -8.74 -11.11 22.21
CA GLN A 157 -9.42 -12.15 21.43
C GLN A 157 -9.38 -13.52 22.10
N SER A 158 -8.23 -13.93 22.62
CA SER A 158 -8.10 -15.21 23.35
C SER A 158 -9.04 -15.26 24.56
N ARG A 159 -9.25 -14.14 25.26
CA ARG A 159 -10.25 -14.05 26.34
C ARG A 159 -11.70 -14.19 25.85
N ARG A 160 -12.04 -13.65 24.68
CA ARG A 160 -13.39 -13.77 24.08
C ARG A 160 -13.68 -15.19 23.57
N GLY A 161 -12.74 -15.82 22.88
CA GLY A 161 -12.89 -17.21 22.40
C GLY A 161 -13.02 -18.23 23.55
N THR A 162 -12.36 -17.98 24.69
CA THR A 162 -12.49 -18.83 25.90
C THR A 162 -13.85 -18.64 26.59
N GLN A 163 -14.50 -17.48 26.41
CA GLN A 163 -15.83 -17.19 26.96
C GLN A 163 -16.97 -17.78 26.12
N GLU A 164 -16.83 -17.80 24.79
CA GLU A 164 -17.79 -18.47 23.89
C GLU A 164 -17.75 -19.99 24.02
N ALA A 165 -16.56 -20.59 24.23
CA ALA A 165 -16.43 -22.03 24.45
C ALA A 165 -16.98 -22.54 25.81
N ARG A 166 -17.36 -21.62 26.72
CA ARG A 166 -17.94 -21.93 28.03
C ARG A 166 -19.46 -21.72 28.10
N ARG A 167 -20.10 -21.27 27.02
CA ARG A 167 -21.56 -21.19 26.88
C ARG A 167 -22.06 -22.36 26.06
#